data_AF-A0AAD7BZA1-F1
#
_entry.id   AF-A0AAD7BZA1-F1
#
_cell.length_a   1.000
_cell.length_b   1.000
_cell.length_c   1.000
_cell.angle_alpha   90.00
_cell.angle_beta   90.00
_cell.angle_gamma   90.00
#
_symmetry.space_group_name_H-M   'P 1'
#
loop_
_entity.id
_entity.type
_entity.pdbx_description
1 polymer ?
#
loop_
_entity_poly.entity_id
_entity_poly.type
_entity_poly.pdbx_seq_one_letter_code
_entity_poly.pdbx_strand_id
1 'polypeptide(L)'
;IRIHWIPAHVGIEGNEAVDARAKEAAQGATTPLASRIRHLEGVLPLSQAAAITAGAHALSSTVARMYDDLSRPQCSILTQLRTMHIGLNAFLYRFHLAPSPDCALCLVPETVPHFLLTCPRFRLQRFA
;
A
#
# COMPACT_ATOMS: atom_id res chain seq x y z
N ILE A 1 -4.27 33.05 -11.04
CA ILE A 1 -3.28 31.97 -10.78
C ILE A 1 -3.45 30.94 -11.88
N ARG A 2 -2.36 30.50 -12.52
CA ARG A 2 -2.37 29.46 -13.55
C ARG A 2 -1.55 28.27 -13.04
N ILE A 3 -2.13 27.07 -13.06
CA ILE A 3 -1.52 25.85 -12.54
C ILE A 3 -1.26 24.91 -13.71
N HIS A 4 -0.09 24.28 -13.71
CA HIS A 4 0.32 23.30 -14.71
C HIS A 4 0.77 22.02 -14.01
N TRP A 5 0.29 20.88 -14.51
CA TRP A 5 0.79 19.58 -14.10
C TRP A 5 2.00 19.22 -14.95
N ILE A 6 3.10 18.88 -14.29
CA ILE A 6 4.38 18.58 -14.94
C ILE A 6 4.75 17.13 -14.60
N PRO A 7 5.18 16.31 -15.58
CA PRO A 7 5.65 14.95 -15.32
C PRO A 7 6.86 14.94 -14.39
N ALA A 8 6.87 14.00 -13.44
CA ALA A 8 7.99 13.80 -12.52
C ALA A 8 9.15 13.03 -13.20
N HIS A 9 10.38 13.27 -12.74
CA HIS A 9 11.57 12.49 -13.08
C HIS A 9 11.95 12.45 -14.57
N VAL A 10 11.71 13.55 -15.30
CA VAL A 10 12.04 13.66 -16.73
C VAL A 10 13.13 14.71 -17.04
N GLY A 11 13.94 15.14 -16.07
CA GLY A 11 15.03 16.09 -16.34
C GLY A 11 14.63 17.57 -16.33
N ILE A 12 13.43 17.93 -15.87
CA ILE A 12 13.00 19.33 -15.81
C ILE A 12 13.68 19.99 -14.61
N GLU A 13 14.71 20.78 -14.88
CA GLU A 13 15.60 21.40 -13.88
C GLU A 13 14.86 22.02 -12.69
N GLY A 14 13.83 22.84 -12.95
CA GLY A 14 13.04 23.47 -11.88
C GLY A 14 12.25 22.48 -11.02
N ASN A 15 11.71 21.42 -11.63
CA ASN A 15 10.98 20.37 -10.91
C ASN A 15 11.95 19.50 -10.07
N GLU A 16 13.11 19.17 -10.63
CA GLU A 16 14.15 18.39 -9.95
C GLU A 16 14.79 19.15 -8.79
N ALA A 17 15.07 20.44 -8.97
CA ALA A 17 15.60 21.28 -7.91
C ALA A 17 14.62 21.42 -6.73
N VAL A 18 13.31 21.51 -7.03
CA VAL A 18 12.26 21.54 -6.00
C VAL A 18 12.17 20.19 -5.28
N ASP A 19 12.16 19.08 -6.01
CA ASP A 19 12.13 17.73 -5.44
C ASP A 19 13.35 17.46 -4.54
N ALA A 20 14.55 17.85 -4.97
CA ALA A 20 15.78 17.74 -4.19
C ALA A 20 15.70 18.52 -2.87
N ARG A 21 15.22 19.77 -2.90
CA ARG A 21 15.05 20.58 -1.69
C ARG A 21 13.96 20.06 -0.77
N ALA A 22 12.85 19.55 -1.33
CA ALA A 22 11.80 18.93 -0.54
C ALA A 22 12.33 17.68 0.19
N LYS A 23 13.15 16.87 -0.48
CA LYS A 23 13.83 15.71 0.14
C LYS A 23 14.82 16.12 1.23
N GLU A 24 15.63 17.15 0.99
CA GLU A 24 16.55 17.70 1.99
C GLU A 24 15.79 18.21 3.23
N ALA A 25 14.70 18.97 3.04
CA ALA A 25 13.87 19.44 4.15
C ALA A 25 13.22 18.29 4.93
N ALA A 26 12.86 17.20 4.25
CA ALA A 26 12.33 15.99 4.88
C ALA A 26 13.36 15.20 5.70
N GLN A 27 14.67 15.45 5.52
CA GLN A 27 15.75 14.82 6.31
C GLN A 27 15.96 15.49 7.68
N GLY A 28 15.33 16.63 7.95
CA GLY A 28 15.37 17.30 9.25
C GLY A 28 14.71 16.50 10.36
N ALA A 29 14.82 16.99 11.61
CA ALA A 29 14.09 16.40 12.72
C ALA A 29 12.58 16.52 12.48
N THR A 30 11.90 15.39 12.36
CA THR A 30 10.44 15.33 12.45
C THR A 30 10.03 16.10 13.70
N THR A 31 9.00 16.95 13.59
CA THR A 31 8.30 17.42 14.78
C THR A 31 8.03 16.16 15.63
N PRO A 32 8.45 16.10 16.91
CA PRO A 32 8.28 14.89 17.70
C PRO A 32 6.83 14.41 17.55
N LEU A 33 6.57 13.11 17.40
CA LEU A 33 5.17 12.63 17.31
C LEU A 33 4.28 13.13 18.46
N ALA A 34 4.90 13.59 19.56
CA ALA A 34 4.28 14.23 20.72
C ALA A 34 3.96 15.72 20.57
N SER A 35 4.41 16.43 19.54
CA SER A 35 3.96 17.79 19.26
C SER A 35 2.51 17.70 18.80
N ARG A 36 1.58 17.94 19.73
CA ARG A 36 0.14 17.96 19.47
C ARG A 36 -0.14 18.94 18.35
N ILE A 37 -0.50 18.42 17.18
CA ILE A 37 -1.13 19.22 16.15
C ILE A 37 -2.55 19.47 16.65
N ARG A 38 -2.79 20.62 17.30
CA ARG A 38 -4.10 21.03 17.86
C ARG A 38 -5.28 20.84 16.88
N HIS A 39 -5.02 20.90 15.58
CA HIS A 39 -6.03 20.71 14.53
C HIS A 39 -6.41 19.24 14.26
N LEU A 40 -5.67 18.27 14.81
CA LEU A 40 -6.01 16.84 14.79
C LEU A 40 -6.75 16.38 16.05
N GLU A 41 -6.97 17.28 17.03
CA GLU A 41 -7.71 16.98 18.28
C GLU A 41 -9.24 16.96 18.05
N GLY A 42 -9.71 17.44 16.90
CA GLY A 42 -11.10 17.33 16.46
C GLY A 42 -11.32 16.12 15.53
N VAL A 43 -12.59 15.81 15.25
CA VAL A 43 -12.93 14.85 14.19
C VAL A 43 -12.36 15.38 12.88
N LEU A 44 -11.37 14.68 12.32
CA LEU A 44 -10.85 15.01 11.00
C LEU A 44 -12.00 15.04 10.01
N PRO A 45 -12.13 16.10 9.18
CA PRO A 45 -13.17 16.12 8.16
C PRO A 45 -13.02 14.88 7.30
N LEU A 46 -14.10 14.09 7.22
CA LEU A 46 -14.17 12.96 6.30
C LEU A 46 -13.83 13.51 4.91
N SER A 47 -12.71 13.04 4.34
CA SER A 47 -12.34 13.43 2.99
C SER A 47 -13.48 13.08 2.05
N GLN A 48 -13.58 13.76 0.91
CA GLN A 48 -14.60 13.42 -0.09
C GLN A 48 -14.50 11.93 -0.49
N ALA A 49 -13.29 11.35 -0.48
CA ALA A 49 -13.08 9.92 -0.62
C ALA A 49 -13.67 9.09 0.54
N ALA A 50 -13.51 9.50 1.79
CA ALA A 50 -14.12 8.83 2.95
C ALA A 50 -15.66 8.93 2.95
N ALA A 51 -16.22 10.07 2.52
CA ALA A 51 -17.65 10.25 2.34
C ALA A 51 -18.19 9.40 1.17
N ILE A 52 -17.43 9.28 0.08
CA ILE A 52 -17.74 8.38 -1.02
C ILE A 52 -17.68 6.94 -0.53
N THR A 53 -16.67 6.47 0.21
CA THR A 53 -16.67 5.09 0.74
C THR A 53 -17.82 4.84 1.73
N ALA A 54 -18.22 5.85 2.52
CA ALA A 54 -19.37 5.75 3.40
C ALA A 54 -20.71 5.68 2.65
N GLY A 55 -20.80 6.27 1.45
CA GLY A 55 -22.01 6.30 0.61
C GLY A 55 -21.99 5.36 -0.61
N ALA A 56 -20.83 4.83 -0.99
CA ALA A 56 -20.63 4.00 -2.17
C ALA A 56 -20.70 2.54 -1.74
N HIS A 57 -21.85 1.95 -2.04
CA HIS A 57 -22.13 0.52 -2.04
C HIS A 57 -21.59 -0.20 -0.81
N ALA A 58 -22.48 -0.40 0.17
CA ALA A 58 -22.38 -1.55 1.05
C ALA A 58 -21.88 -2.72 0.21
N LEU A 59 -20.73 -3.30 0.62
CA LEU A 59 -20.18 -4.49 -0.02
C LEU A 59 -21.36 -5.40 -0.33
N SER A 60 -21.47 -5.90 -1.56
CA SER A 60 -22.50 -6.90 -1.89
C SER A 60 -22.58 -7.89 -0.73
N SER A 61 -23.78 -8.22 -0.27
CA SER A 61 -23.98 -9.07 0.91
C SER A 61 -23.14 -10.35 0.87
N THR A 62 -22.85 -10.84 -0.35
CA THR A 62 -21.94 -11.96 -0.61
C THR A 62 -20.49 -11.67 -0.22
N VAL A 63 -19.98 -10.49 -0.56
CA VAL A 63 -18.61 -10.05 -0.23
C VAL A 63 -18.52 -9.66 1.24
N ALA A 64 -19.54 -9.01 1.82
CA ALA A 64 -19.58 -8.71 3.26
C ALA A 64 -19.45 -9.99 4.09
N ARG A 65 -20.23 -11.02 3.73
CA ARG A 65 -20.20 -12.35 4.36
C ARG A 65 -18.84 -13.05 4.31
N MET A 66 -17.98 -12.72 3.35
CA MET A 66 -16.61 -13.28 3.32
C MET A 66 -15.72 -12.74 4.44
N TYR A 67 -16.07 -11.59 5.01
CA TYR A 67 -15.28 -10.91 6.04
C TYR A 67 -15.95 -10.90 7.42
N ASP A 68 -17.21 -11.32 7.54
CA ASP A 68 -17.99 -11.28 8.79
C ASP A 68 -17.29 -12.03 9.94
N ASP A 69 -16.68 -13.18 9.66
CA ASP A 69 -15.99 -14.02 10.66
C ASP A 69 -14.49 -13.71 10.79
N LEU A 70 -13.98 -12.69 10.08
CA LEU A 70 -12.57 -12.35 10.05
C LEU A 70 -12.26 -11.15 10.94
N SER A 71 -11.19 -11.27 11.70
CA SER A 71 -10.61 -10.12 12.40
C SER A 71 -10.11 -9.07 11.40
N ARG A 72 -10.06 -7.81 11.83
CA ARG A 72 -9.52 -6.70 11.01
C ARG A 72 -8.17 -7.01 10.35
N PRO A 73 -7.17 -7.61 11.04
CA PRO A 73 -5.93 -8.01 10.40
C PRO A 73 -6.11 -9.05 9.28
N GLN A 74 -6.96 -10.06 9.48
CA GLN A 74 -7.26 -11.07 8.47
C GLN A 74 -7.95 -10.46 7.24
N CYS A 75 -8.91 -9.56 7.45
CA CYS A 75 -9.56 -8.83 6.35
C CYS A 75 -8.55 -8.03 5.52
N SER A 76 -7.59 -7.39 6.19
CA SER A 76 -6.51 -6.65 5.52
C SER A 76 -5.65 -7.57 4.65
N ILE A 77 -5.19 -8.69 5.20
CA ILE A 77 -4.39 -9.68 4.46
C ILE A 77 -5.18 -10.20 3.26
N LEU A 78 -6.44 -10.57 3.45
CA LEU A 78 -7.28 -11.10 2.38
C LEU A 78 -7.52 -10.05 1.27
N THR A 79 -7.74 -8.79 1.64
CA THR A 79 -7.89 -7.68 0.67
C THR A 79 -6.61 -7.49 -0.14
N GLN A 80 -5.44 -7.49 0.52
CA GLN A 80 -4.14 -7.37 -0.15
C GLN A 80 -3.87 -8.54 -1.10
N LEU A 81 -4.18 -9.78 -0.68
CA LEU A 81 -4.08 -10.97 -1.53
C LEU A 81 -4.98 -10.88 -2.77
N ARG A 82 -6.23 -10.46 -2.60
CA ARG A 82 -7.21 -10.35 -3.70
C ARG A 82 -6.87 -9.25 -4.69
N THR A 83 -6.33 -8.13 -4.20
CA THR A 83 -5.95 -6.98 -5.02
C THR A 83 -4.51 -7.04 -5.52
N MET A 84 -3.75 -8.07 -5.14
CA MET A 84 -2.34 -8.26 -5.51
C MET A 84 -1.39 -7.18 -4.96
N HIS A 85 -1.82 -6.43 -3.94
CA HIS A 85 -1.03 -5.40 -3.26
C HIS A 85 -0.49 -5.93 -1.92
N ILE A 86 0.13 -7.11 -1.95
CA ILE A 86 0.72 -7.75 -0.77
C ILE A 86 2.24 -7.78 -0.89
N GLY A 87 2.94 -7.74 0.25
CA GLY A 87 4.40 -7.72 0.35
C GLY A 87 5.10 -9.03 -0.05
N LEU A 88 4.79 -9.59 -1.22
CA LEU A 88 5.54 -10.67 -1.85
C LEU A 88 6.63 -10.09 -2.76
N ASN A 89 7.70 -10.84 -3.01
CA ASN A 89 8.88 -10.33 -3.73
C ASN A 89 8.54 -9.73 -5.11
N ALA A 90 7.64 -10.36 -5.89
CA ALA A 90 7.26 -9.83 -7.20
C ALA A 90 6.57 -8.45 -7.13
N PHE A 91 5.82 -8.18 -6.06
CA PHE A 91 5.21 -6.87 -5.82
C PHE A 91 6.25 -5.86 -5.32
N LEU A 92 7.03 -6.23 -4.30
CA LEU A 92 8.03 -5.36 -3.68
C LEU A 92 9.15 -4.95 -4.64
N TYR A 93 9.55 -5.84 -5.55
CA TYR A 93 10.59 -5.58 -6.54
C TYR A 93 10.24 -4.43 -7.48
N ARG A 94 8.95 -4.27 -7.83
CA ARG A 94 8.46 -3.17 -8.69
C ARG A 94 8.70 -1.77 -8.09
N PHE A 95 8.83 -1.71 -6.77
CA PHE A 95 9.09 -0.48 -6.01
C PHE A 95 10.52 -0.43 -5.46
N HIS A 96 11.40 -1.33 -5.91
CA HIS A 96 12.78 -1.44 -5.45
C HIS A 96 12.92 -1.69 -3.94
N LEU A 97 11.91 -2.32 -3.32
CA LEU A 97 11.90 -2.68 -1.90
C LEU A 97 12.37 -4.12 -1.64
N ALA A 98 12.43 -4.95 -2.67
CA ALA A 98 13.03 -6.28 -2.64
C ALA A 98 14.17 -6.36 -3.68
N PRO A 99 15.24 -7.13 -3.41
CA PRO A 99 16.39 -7.23 -4.31
C PRO A 99 16.12 -8.07 -5.57
N SER A 100 15.12 -8.96 -5.54
CA SER A 100 14.70 -9.80 -6.66
C SER A 100 13.18 -10.02 -6.58
N PRO A 101 12.48 -10.24 -7.72
CA PRO A 101 11.08 -10.60 -7.73
C PRO A 101 10.84 -12.08 -7.37
N ASP A 102 11.89 -12.89 -7.27
CA ASP A 102 11.77 -14.34 -7.25
C ASP A 102 11.59 -14.93 -5.85
N CYS A 103 10.92 -16.07 -5.80
CA CYS A 103 10.83 -16.89 -4.59
C CYS A 103 12.19 -17.46 -4.24
N ALA A 104 12.61 -17.33 -2.98
CA ALA A 104 13.90 -17.82 -2.51
C ALA A 104 14.11 -19.34 -2.67
N LEU A 105 13.03 -20.12 -2.78
CA LEU A 105 13.11 -21.57 -2.96
C LEU A 105 12.94 -21.99 -4.42
N CYS A 106 12.01 -21.39 -5.15
CA CYS A 106 11.63 -21.84 -6.49
C CYS A 106 12.32 -21.09 -7.62
N LEU A 107 12.93 -19.93 -7.33
CA LEU A 107 13.60 -19.08 -8.31
C LEU A 107 12.69 -18.67 -9.49
N VAL A 108 11.40 -18.56 -9.22
CA VAL A 108 10.39 -18.01 -10.13
C VAL A 108 9.70 -16.83 -9.43
N PRO A 109 9.06 -15.90 -10.16
CA PRO A 109 8.42 -14.75 -9.55
C PRO A 109 7.46 -15.13 -8.42
N GLU A 110 7.69 -14.55 -7.24
CA GLU A 110 6.86 -14.78 -6.06
C GLU A 110 5.56 -13.98 -6.14
N THR A 111 4.64 -14.49 -6.93
CA THR A 111 3.30 -13.92 -7.12
C THR A 111 2.29 -14.53 -6.14
N VAL A 112 1.10 -13.93 -5.98
CA VAL A 112 0.03 -14.51 -5.14
C VAL A 112 -0.38 -15.92 -5.60
N PRO A 113 -0.58 -16.21 -6.91
CA PRO A 113 -0.81 -17.59 -7.35
C PRO A 113 0.32 -18.54 -6.97
N HIS A 114 1.57 -18.11 -7.12
CA HIS A 114 2.71 -18.94 -6.71
C HIS A 114 2.65 -19.22 -5.20
N PHE A 115 2.56 -18.17 -4.39
CA PHE A 115 2.48 -18.23 -2.93
C PHE A 115 1.34 -19.14 -2.44
N LEU A 116 0.10 -18.89 -2.90
CA LEU A 116 -1.09 -19.59 -2.42
C LEU A 116 -1.24 -21.00 -3.00
N LEU A 117 -0.84 -21.26 -4.24
CA LEU A 117 -1.27 -22.47 -4.96
C LEU A 117 -0.13 -23.44 -5.27
N THR A 118 1.08 -22.95 -5.57
CA THR A 118 2.14 -23.82 -6.14
C THR A 118 3.40 -23.90 -5.31
N CYS A 119 3.69 -22.90 -4.48
CA CYS A 119 4.97 -22.81 -3.78
C CYS A 119 5.12 -23.98 -2.78
N PRO A 120 6.17 -24.82 -2.91
CA PRO A 120 6.43 -25.93 -1.99
C PRO A 120 6.84 -25.43 -0.61
N ARG A 121 7.42 -24.22 -0.51
CA ARG A 121 7.77 -23.57 0.77
C ARG A 121 6.57 -23.46 1.71
N PHE A 122 5.38 -23.27 1.14
CA PHE A 122 4.13 -23.08 1.87
C PHE A 122 3.17 -24.26 1.76
N ARG A 123 3.68 -25.45 1.40
CA ARG A 123 2.85 -26.64 1.19
C ARG A 123 2.13 -27.06 2.47
N LEU A 124 2.82 -27.07 3.61
CA LEU A 124 2.23 -27.50 4.88
C LEU A 124 1.09 -26.58 5.29
N GLN A 125 1.25 -25.26 5.16
CA GLN A 125 0.24 -24.26 5.53
C GLN A 125 -0.98 -24.29 4.62
N ARG A 126 -0.85 -24.77 3.37
CA ARG A 126 -1.97 -24.89 2.42
C ARG A 126 -2.89 -26.08 2.75
N PHE A 127 -2.35 -27.12 3.39
CA PHE A 127 -3.04 -28.39 3.64
C PHE A 127 -3.18 -28.73 5.12
N ALA A 128 -2.78 -27.83 6.02
CA ALA A 128 -3.02 -27.92 7.46
C ALA A 128 -4.44 -27.43 7.78
#